data_AF-A0A899G9W3-F1
#
_entry.id   AF-A0A899G9W3-F1
#
_cell.length_a   1.000
_cell.length_b   1.000
_cell.length_c   1.000
_cell.angle_alpha   90.00
_cell.angle_beta   90.00
_cell.angle_gamma   90.00
#
_symmetry.space_group_name_H-M   'P 1'
#
loop_
_entity.id
_entity.type
_entity.pdbx_description
1 polymer ?
#
loop_
_entity_poly.entity_id
_entity_poly.type
_entity_poly.pdbx_seq_one_letter_code
_entity_poly.pdbx_strand_id
1 'polypeptide(L)'
;MAQKKNSTLFHGICIPVLLIIIGITIVNRKYLFHGIVLALGLSFLKIYRGRPSISLCPDKFQEFELIEKTIVNYNSAIYRFALAKANDILGLPIGQHIIVSVTINGKKVSRPYTPCSSDDERGYFDLLIKYIGEMRIGQTIYVKGPRGNMRYYSGLVKEFGMIAGGTGITPMLQIIRAILKNPHDKTKISLIFANVTEEDILLRDEFDKLANKYSNFRVYYVLNNPPSNWIGGVGYVTKDIIKEHCPAPGPDMKLLLCGPPPMIVAMKKEIALLGYDAPNLVSKLTDQVFTPVGFLNFYKKLLWHSRISIISRMISTSASSKILSSDKSNIKVFSIYRWDPETPSKKPRMQKYEIDLNDTGPMVLDAIIKIKNEQDATLSFRRSCREGICGSCAMNIDGINALACLSRIPINSKEVKIYPLPHMYVIKDLVADMTHFYKQYKSIQPYLQAKEFPEKEIFQSQEDRKKLDGLYECILCACCSTSCPSYWWNSEEYLGPAVLMQAYRWIIDSRDDATQERKEKLQNSMSLYRCHTIMNCARTCPKGLNPGKAIAEIKKEMALD
;
A
#
# COMPACT_ATOMS: atom_id res chain seq x y z
N MET A 1 3.61 37.36 17.29
CA MET A 1 4.30 37.43 15.96
C MET A 1 4.60 38.87 15.49
N ALA A 2 3.73 39.87 15.74
CA ALA A 2 3.97 41.27 15.32
C ALA A 2 5.22 41.93 15.97
N GLN A 3 5.49 41.63 17.25
CA GLN A 3 6.60 42.23 18.01
C GLN A 3 8.00 41.82 17.48
N LYS A 4 8.18 40.57 17.02
CA LYS A 4 9.46 40.08 16.46
C LYS A 4 9.77 40.68 15.08
N LYS A 5 8.73 40.92 14.27
CA LYS A 5 8.83 41.48 12.90
C LYS A 5 9.26 42.95 12.90
N ASN A 6 8.88 43.71 13.92
CA ASN A 6 9.30 45.11 14.08
C ASN A 6 10.76 45.25 14.55
N SER A 7 11.25 44.33 15.38
CA SER A 7 12.66 44.37 15.85
C SER A 7 13.68 44.15 14.73
N THR A 8 13.39 43.25 13.79
CA THR A 8 14.29 42.91 12.68
C THR A 8 14.30 43.98 11.58
N LEU A 9 13.18 44.65 11.35
CA LEU A 9 13.10 45.80 10.42
C LEU A 9 13.88 47.00 10.98
N PHE A 10 13.67 47.32 12.26
CA PHE A 10 14.30 48.48 12.89
C PHE A 10 15.82 48.29 13.07
N HIS A 11 16.27 47.19 13.70
CA HIS A 11 17.70 46.93 13.90
C HIS A 11 18.43 46.48 12.63
N GLY A 12 17.74 45.75 11.75
CA GLY A 12 18.36 45.15 10.58
C GLY A 12 18.42 46.07 9.35
N ILE A 13 17.54 47.06 9.23
CA ILE A 13 17.43 47.91 8.04
C ILE A 13 17.52 49.39 8.42
N CYS A 14 16.69 49.87 9.35
CA CYS A 14 16.64 51.31 9.65
C CYS A 14 17.94 51.85 10.27
N ILE A 15 18.53 51.15 11.25
CA ILE A 15 19.78 51.59 11.90
C ILE A 15 20.97 51.61 10.91
N PRO A 16 21.25 50.55 10.12
CA PRO A 16 22.34 50.58 9.14
C PRO A 16 22.16 51.67 8.06
N VAL A 17 20.93 51.87 7.58
CA VAL A 17 20.61 52.94 6.60
C VAL A 17 20.91 54.31 7.19
N LEU A 18 20.49 54.55 8.44
CA LEU A 18 20.73 55.81 9.13
C LEU A 18 22.23 56.06 9.32
N LEU A 19 23.01 55.05 9.72
CA LEU A 19 24.45 55.15 9.90
C LEU A 19 25.20 55.44 8.59
N ILE A 20 24.80 54.81 7.47
CA ILE A 20 25.38 55.06 6.14
C ILE A 20 25.10 56.51 5.70
N ILE A 21 23.86 56.98 5.87
CA ILE A 21 23.45 58.33 5.47
C ILE A 21 24.16 59.39 6.33
N ILE A 22 24.18 59.22 7.65
CA ILE A 22 24.85 60.16 8.58
C ILE A 22 26.36 60.16 8.33
N GLY A 23 27.00 58.99 8.22
CA GLY A 23 28.44 58.89 7.99
C GLY A 23 28.90 59.58 6.69
N ILE A 24 28.16 59.40 5.59
CA ILE A 24 28.47 60.05 4.31
C ILE A 24 28.23 61.56 4.37
N THR A 25 27.22 62.00 5.12
CA THR A 25 26.94 63.43 5.33
C THR A 25 28.07 64.14 6.07
N ILE A 26 28.69 63.47 7.04
CA ILE A 26 29.83 64.00 7.82
C ILE A 26 31.12 64.03 6.99
N VAL A 27 31.40 63.00 6.19
CA VAL A 27 32.67 62.88 5.44
C VAL A 27 32.70 63.75 4.18
N ASN A 28 31.67 63.67 3.32
CA ASN A 28 31.60 64.49 2.11
C ASN A 28 30.19 64.49 1.51
N ARG A 29 29.51 65.64 1.61
CA ARG A 29 28.12 65.83 1.21
C ARG A 29 27.85 65.59 -0.29
N LYS A 30 28.86 65.67 -1.17
CA LYS A 30 28.72 65.40 -2.61
C LYS A 30 28.33 63.94 -2.92
N TYR A 31 28.64 63.00 -2.03
CA TYR A 31 28.32 61.58 -2.22
C TYR A 31 27.00 61.14 -1.58
N LEU A 32 26.23 62.06 -0.98
CA LEU A 32 24.99 61.74 -0.26
C LEU A 32 23.96 61.01 -1.14
N PHE A 33 23.80 61.43 -2.40
CA PHE A 33 22.91 60.77 -3.36
C PHE A 33 23.32 59.31 -3.60
N HIS A 34 24.60 59.04 -3.82
CA HIS A 34 25.14 57.69 -4.00
C HIS A 34 24.98 56.83 -2.74
N GLY A 35 25.15 57.45 -1.56
CA GLY A 35 24.90 56.81 -0.27
C GLY A 35 23.45 56.38 -0.06
N ILE A 36 22.49 57.22 -0.45
CA ILE A 36 21.06 56.91 -0.38
C ILE A 36 20.70 55.77 -1.34
N VAL A 37 21.20 55.81 -2.59
CA VAL A 37 20.97 54.74 -3.57
C VAL A 37 21.55 53.41 -3.07
N LEU A 38 22.75 53.41 -2.50
CA LEU A 38 23.36 52.22 -1.90
C LEU A 38 22.54 51.69 -0.71
N ALA A 39 22.10 52.57 0.18
CA ALA A 39 21.32 52.20 1.36
C ALA A 39 19.94 51.61 0.97
N LEU A 40 19.28 52.19 -0.04
CA LEU A 40 18.04 51.64 -0.61
C LEU A 40 18.29 50.30 -1.30
N GLY A 41 19.38 50.16 -2.05
CA GLY A 41 19.78 48.90 -2.69
C GLY A 41 20.05 47.78 -1.69
N LEU A 42 20.78 48.06 -0.61
CA LEU A 42 21.06 47.11 0.47
C LEU A 42 19.80 46.75 1.27
N SER A 43 18.92 47.72 1.51
CA SER A 43 17.63 47.50 2.17
C SER A 43 16.71 46.62 1.32
N PHE A 44 16.61 46.93 0.02
CA PHE A 44 15.87 46.13 -0.95
C PHE A 44 16.44 44.71 -1.02
N LEU A 45 17.76 44.55 -1.09
CA LEU A 45 18.41 43.23 -1.10
C LEU A 45 18.12 42.43 0.19
N LYS A 46 18.12 43.08 1.36
CA LYS A 46 17.83 42.43 2.65
C LYS A 46 16.36 42.04 2.78
N ILE A 47 15.44 42.90 2.34
CA ILE A 47 14.01 42.60 2.27
C ILE A 47 13.75 41.47 1.28
N TYR A 48 14.36 41.53 0.10
CA TYR A 48 14.25 40.51 -0.95
C TYR A 48 14.77 39.16 -0.49
N ARG A 49 15.95 39.12 0.16
CA ARG A 49 16.53 37.89 0.75
C ARG A 49 15.73 37.33 1.93
N GLY A 50 14.99 38.17 2.65
CA GLY A 50 14.16 37.79 3.80
C GLY A 50 12.75 37.30 3.46
N ARG A 51 12.32 37.37 2.20
CA ARG A 51 11.02 36.85 1.78
C ARG A 51 10.99 35.32 1.90
N PRO A 52 9.89 34.73 2.42
CA PRO A 52 9.72 33.29 2.47
C PRO A 52 9.72 32.73 1.03
N SER A 53 10.53 31.70 0.78
CA SER A 53 10.48 30.90 -0.45
C SER A 53 9.66 29.62 -0.21
N ILE A 54 9.04 29.13 -1.29
CA ILE A 54 8.45 27.79 -1.32
C ILE A 54 9.58 26.78 -1.50
N SER A 55 9.65 25.80 -0.61
CA SER A 55 10.74 24.83 -0.60
C SER A 55 10.51 23.67 -1.55
N LEU A 56 9.28 23.36 -1.95
CA LEU A 56 8.97 22.21 -2.81
C LEU A 56 9.10 22.50 -4.31
N CYS A 57 9.79 21.61 -5.01
CA CYS A 57 9.85 21.56 -6.47
C CYS A 57 9.11 20.32 -7.01
N PRO A 58 8.13 20.47 -7.94
CA PRO A 58 7.38 19.34 -8.47
C PRO A 58 8.28 18.30 -9.13
N ASP A 59 9.27 18.75 -9.90
CA ASP A 59 9.98 17.89 -10.85
C ASP A 59 11.40 17.53 -10.43
N LYS A 60 11.89 18.12 -9.34
CA LYS A 60 13.24 17.88 -8.83
C LYS A 60 13.19 17.43 -7.37
N PHE A 61 13.98 16.41 -7.05
CA PHE A 61 14.22 16.03 -5.67
C PHE A 61 15.14 17.05 -5.01
N GLN A 62 14.80 17.43 -3.79
CA GLN A 62 15.57 18.33 -2.93
C GLN A 62 15.90 17.62 -1.64
N GLU A 63 17.06 17.93 -1.08
CA GLU A 63 17.53 17.32 0.16
C GLU A 63 16.98 18.08 1.37
N PHE A 64 16.54 17.32 2.36
CA PHE A 64 16.07 17.86 3.63
C PHE A 64 16.66 17.05 4.77
N GLU A 65 17.33 17.73 5.70
CA GLU A 65 18.04 17.14 6.82
C GLU A 65 17.09 16.87 8.00
N LEU A 66 17.18 15.69 8.59
CA LEU A 66 16.49 15.33 9.83
C LEU A 66 17.14 16.07 11.01
N ILE A 67 16.41 17.00 11.62
CA ILE A 67 16.90 17.79 12.77
C ILE A 67 16.36 17.32 14.12
N GLU A 68 15.21 16.63 14.13
CA GLU A 68 14.58 16.15 15.36
C GLU A 68 13.76 14.88 15.09
N LYS A 69 13.77 13.96 16.05
CA LYS A 69 13.00 12.70 16.01
C LYS A 69 12.31 12.50 17.35
N THR A 70 10.98 12.44 17.31
CA THR A 70 10.14 12.30 18.51
C THR A 70 9.39 10.98 18.44
N ILE A 71 9.64 10.08 19.40
CA ILE A 71 8.94 8.79 19.48
C ILE A 71 7.50 9.04 19.93
N VAL A 72 6.53 8.54 19.18
CA VAL A 72 5.10 8.68 19.48
C VAL A 72 4.60 7.48 20.27
N ASN A 73 4.93 6.27 19.82
CA ASN A 73 4.62 5.01 20.50
C ASN A 73 5.63 3.92 20.10
N TYR A 74 5.37 2.67 20.48
CA TYR A 74 6.26 1.53 20.25
C TYR A 74 6.64 1.27 18.79
N ASN A 75 5.86 1.76 17.82
CA ASN A 75 6.10 1.53 16.40
C ASN A 75 6.06 2.80 15.54
N SER A 76 5.86 3.99 16.10
CA SER A 76 5.68 5.22 15.32
C SER A 76 6.50 6.38 15.89
N ALA A 77 7.01 7.23 15.00
CA ALA A 77 7.76 8.44 15.36
C ALA A 77 7.46 9.59 14.40
N ILE A 78 7.61 10.81 14.90
CA ILE A 78 7.60 12.04 14.12
C ILE A 78 9.04 12.41 13.79
N TYR A 79 9.30 12.66 12.51
CA TYR A 79 10.60 13.05 11.97
C TYR A 79 10.49 14.47 11.43
N ARG A 80 11.28 15.39 12.00
CA ARG A 80 11.29 16.81 11.63
C ARG A 80 12.44 17.11 10.69
N PHE A 81 12.13 17.66 9.53
CA PHE A 81 13.10 17.97 8.50
C PHE A 81 13.25 19.48 8.31
N ALA A 82 14.49 19.97 8.31
CA ALA A 82 14.79 21.39 8.12
C ALA A 82 14.59 21.83 6.66
N LEU A 83 13.97 22.99 6.46
CA LEU A 83 13.91 23.69 5.18
C LEU A 83 15.19 24.51 4.95
N ALA A 84 15.43 24.90 3.70
CA ALA A 84 16.66 25.60 3.31
C ALA A 84 16.90 26.91 4.07
N LYS A 85 15.83 27.63 4.46
CA LYS A 85 15.91 28.82 5.30
C LYS A 85 14.90 28.74 6.43
N ALA A 86 15.24 29.33 7.58
CA ALA A 86 14.37 29.42 8.75
C ALA A 86 13.02 30.12 8.49
N ASN A 87 12.92 30.93 7.44
CA ASN A 87 11.69 31.64 7.08
C ASN A 87 10.91 30.97 5.93
N ASP A 88 11.46 29.92 5.31
CA ASP A 88 10.80 29.21 4.22
C ASP A 88 9.62 28.39 4.76
N ILE A 89 8.68 28.11 3.86
CA ILE A 89 7.57 27.18 4.10
C ILE A 89 7.70 26.01 3.13
N LEU A 90 7.05 24.89 3.43
CA LEU A 90 7.07 23.73 2.55
C LEU A 90 6.37 24.04 1.21
N GLY A 91 5.20 24.68 1.27
CA GLY A 91 4.40 25.09 0.11
C GLY A 91 3.67 23.93 -0.53
N LEU A 92 3.09 23.05 0.29
CA LEU A 92 2.30 21.91 -0.14
C LEU A 92 0.81 22.31 -0.18
N PRO A 93 0.17 22.36 -1.38
CA PRO A 93 -1.25 22.66 -1.47
C PRO A 93 -2.10 21.66 -0.66
N ILE A 94 -3.15 22.16 -0.02
CA ILE A 94 -4.01 21.37 0.87
C ILE A 94 -4.68 20.23 0.09
N GLY A 95 -4.49 19.00 0.57
CA GLY A 95 -4.95 17.76 -0.05
C GLY A 95 -3.88 17.04 -0.88
N GLN A 96 -2.77 17.70 -1.21
CA GLN A 96 -1.65 17.09 -1.93
C GLN A 96 -0.62 16.50 -0.97
N HIS A 97 0.25 15.65 -1.51
CA HIS A 97 1.31 14.97 -0.77
C HIS A 97 2.67 15.19 -1.43
N ILE A 98 3.73 14.85 -0.71
CA ILE A 98 5.10 14.82 -1.20
C ILE A 98 5.54 13.39 -1.50
N ILE A 99 6.53 13.23 -2.36
CA ILE A 99 7.22 11.96 -2.58
C ILE A 99 8.56 12.04 -1.87
N VAL A 100 8.69 11.28 -0.79
CA VAL A 100 9.94 11.11 -0.06
C VAL A 100 10.68 9.95 -0.67
N SER A 101 11.97 10.13 -0.87
CA SER A 101 12.88 9.15 -1.41
C SER A 101 14.06 9.01 -0.48
N VAL A 102 14.30 7.79 -0.04
CA VAL A 102 15.41 7.44 0.85
C VAL A 102 16.24 6.33 0.22
N THR A 103 17.55 6.37 0.45
CA THR A 103 18.43 5.27 0.06
C THR A 103 18.53 4.30 1.22
N ILE A 104 17.93 3.13 1.07
CA ILE A 104 18.02 2.04 2.05
C ILE A 104 18.84 0.93 1.40
N ASN A 105 19.97 0.57 2.01
CA ASN A 105 20.90 -0.45 1.50
C ASN A 105 21.33 -0.21 0.04
N GLY A 106 21.62 1.05 -0.31
CA GLY A 106 22.05 1.44 -1.66
C GLY A 106 20.93 1.54 -2.70
N LYS A 107 19.66 1.27 -2.36
CA LYS A 107 18.51 1.43 -3.28
C LYS A 107 17.62 2.60 -2.91
N LYS A 108 17.30 3.42 -3.90
CA LYS A 108 16.43 4.59 -3.76
C LYS A 108 14.96 4.16 -3.72
N VAL A 109 14.34 4.23 -2.55
CA VAL A 109 12.93 3.89 -2.33
C VAL A 109 12.13 5.18 -2.22
N SER A 110 11.19 5.40 -3.15
CA SER A 110 10.27 6.55 -3.11
C SER A 110 8.88 6.14 -2.60
N ARG A 111 8.29 6.92 -1.68
CA ARG A 111 6.95 6.71 -1.13
C ARG A 111 6.22 8.06 -0.94
N PRO A 112 4.90 8.09 -1.12
CA PRO A 112 4.11 9.28 -0.82
C PRO A 112 3.98 9.45 0.70
N TYR A 113 4.13 10.68 1.17
CA TYR A 113 3.83 11.09 2.54
C TYR A 113 3.09 12.41 2.53
N THR A 114 2.13 12.55 3.44
CA THR A 114 1.55 13.86 3.77
C THR A 114 2.16 14.31 5.09
N PRO A 115 2.84 15.46 5.13
CA PRO A 115 3.34 16.05 6.36
C PRO A 115 2.22 16.23 7.39
N CYS A 116 2.54 15.97 8.66
CA CYS A 116 1.66 16.26 9.79
C CYS A 116 1.92 17.64 10.38
N SER A 117 2.93 18.39 9.91
CA SER A 117 3.06 19.83 10.16
C SER A 117 2.10 20.63 9.28
N SER A 118 1.74 21.83 9.73
CA SER A 118 0.93 22.75 8.93
C SER A 118 1.81 23.55 7.95
N ASP A 119 1.25 23.99 6.82
CA ASP A 119 2.01 24.66 5.74
C ASP A 119 2.41 26.12 6.09
N ASP A 120 1.91 26.66 7.20
CA ASP A 120 2.30 27.95 7.78
C ASP A 120 3.50 27.86 8.73
N GLU A 121 3.92 26.65 9.10
CA GLU A 121 5.14 26.42 9.87
C GLU A 121 6.38 26.81 9.06
N ARG A 122 7.33 27.47 9.72
CA ARG A 122 8.50 28.04 9.06
C ARG A 122 9.76 27.28 9.42
N GLY A 123 10.58 27.03 8.40
CA GLY A 123 11.90 26.44 8.58
C GLY A 123 11.91 24.92 8.75
N TYR A 124 10.77 24.24 8.84
CA TYR A 124 10.71 22.78 8.93
C TYR A 124 9.40 22.17 8.40
N PHE A 125 9.38 20.86 8.25
CA PHE A 125 8.15 20.06 8.13
C PHE A 125 8.28 18.72 8.87
N ASP A 126 7.16 18.17 9.32
CA ASP A 126 7.11 16.96 10.15
C ASP A 126 6.45 15.80 9.40
N LEU A 127 7.09 14.62 9.45
CA LEU A 127 6.56 13.37 8.92
C LEU A 127 6.28 12.37 10.04
N LEU A 128 5.01 11.96 10.17
CA LEU A 128 4.62 10.86 11.04
C LEU A 128 4.77 9.53 10.30
N ILE A 129 5.68 8.67 10.77
CA ILE A 129 6.03 7.41 10.12
C ILE A 129 5.81 6.25 11.09
N LYS A 130 5.09 5.22 10.61
CA LYS A 130 4.94 3.91 11.28
C LYS A 130 6.08 3.00 10.82
N TYR A 131 6.58 2.20 11.75
CA TYR A 131 7.87 1.51 11.79
C TYR A 131 9.07 2.47 11.97
N ILE A 132 9.57 2.53 13.20
CA ILE A 132 10.72 3.36 13.57
C ILE A 132 11.95 2.86 12.83
N GLY A 133 12.35 3.57 11.78
CA GLY A 133 13.60 3.30 11.07
C GLY A 133 14.82 3.79 11.84
N GLU A 134 16.00 3.27 11.47
CA GLU A 134 17.31 3.63 12.02
C GLU A 134 17.80 5.04 11.63
N MET A 135 16.94 5.88 11.06
CA MET A 135 17.32 7.22 10.61
C MET A 135 17.83 8.07 11.79
N ARG A 136 19.04 8.62 11.63
CA ARG A 136 19.74 9.42 12.64
C ARG A 136 19.61 10.91 12.35
N ILE A 137 19.57 11.72 13.40
CA ILE A 137 19.65 13.19 13.28
C ILE A 137 20.89 13.56 12.46
N GLY A 138 20.76 14.50 11.54
CA GLY A 138 21.77 14.88 10.54
C GLY A 138 21.68 14.13 9.21
N GLN A 139 20.90 13.05 9.11
CA GLN A 139 20.70 12.35 7.84
C GLN A 139 19.69 13.08 6.95
N THR A 140 19.91 13.05 5.64
CA THR A 140 19.03 13.68 4.67
C THR A 140 18.05 12.69 4.02
N ILE A 141 16.86 13.19 3.72
CA ILE A 141 15.93 12.56 2.76
C ILE A 141 15.85 13.38 1.48
N TYR A 142 15.45 12.74 0.39
CA TYR A 142 15.18 13.41 -0.88
C TYR A 142 13.68 13.57 -1.06
N VAL A 143 13.17 14.80 -1.20
CA VAL A 143 11.74 15.06 -1.35
C VAL A 143 11.45 15.77 -2.67
N LYS A 144 10.39 15.37 -3.36
CA LYS A 144 9.80 16.14 -4.48
C LYS A 144 8.30 16.30 -4.28
N GLY A 145 7.73 17.37 -4.81
CA GLY A 145 6.30 17.64 -4.69
C GLY A 145 5.94 19.07 -5.08
N PRO A 146 4.65 19.42 -5.10
CA PRO A 146 3.53 18.59 -4.67
C PRO A 146 3.07 17.55 -5.72
N ARG A 147 2.34 16.53 -5.26
CA ARG A 147 1.71 15.47 -6.06
C ARG A 147 0.30 15.16 -5.54
N GLY A 148 -0.55 14.64 -6.42
CA GLY A 148 -1.92 14.23 -6.08
C GLY A 148 -2.99 15.15 -6.68
N ASN A 149 -4.18 14.60 -6.84
CA ASN A 149 -5.31 15.27 -7.50
C ASN A 149 -6.24 16.01 -6.52
N MET A 150 -6.16 15.72 -5.22
CA MET A 150 -6.97 16.41 -4.23
C MET A 150 -6.41 17.81 -4.05
N ARG A 151 -7.27 18.81 -4.23
CA ARG A 151 -6.96 20.20 -3.93
C ARG A 151 -8.17 20.79 -3.24
N TYR A 152 -8.02 21.01 -1.94
CA TYR A 152 -9.06 21.64 -1.15
C TYR A 152 -9.11 23.15 -1.41
N TYR A 153 -10.32 23.70 -1.41
CA TYR A 153 -10.61 25.13 -1.31
C TYR A 153 -11.89 25.31 -0.51
N SER A 154 -12.02 26.45 0.18
CA SER A 154 -13.19 26.78 0.98
C SER A 154 -14.46 26.68 0.13
N GLY A 155 -15.45 25.91 0.60
CA GLY A 155 -16.69 25.68 -0.13
C GLY A 155 -16.66 24.55 -1.16
N LEU A 156 -15.59 23.74 -1.23
CA LEU A 156 -15.54 22.56 -2.10
C LEU A 156 -16.72 21.59 -1.87
N VAL A 157 -17.10 21.38 -0.61
CA VAL A 157 -18.26 20.58 -0.19
C VAL A 157 -18.85 21.15 1.10
N LYS A 158 -20.13 20.87 1.37
CA LYS A 158 -20.79 21.20 2.64
C LYS A 158 -20.31 20.30 3.77
N GLU A 159 -20.08 19.03 3.49
CA GLU A 159 -19.66 18.05 4.50
C GLU A 159 -18.65 17.03 3.97
N PHE A 160 -17.62 16.77 4.78
CA PHE A 160 -16.71 15.65 4.59
C PHE A 160 -17.06 14.51 5.53
N GLY A 161 -17.15 13.30 4.98
CA GLY A 161 -16.89 12.07 5.72
C GLY A 161 -15.43 11.69 5.52
N MET A 162 -14.72 11.28 6.56
CA MET A 162 -13.34 10.82 6.49
C MET A 162 -13.23 9.50 7.22
N ILE A 163 -12.63 8.49 6.59
CA ILE A 163 -12.33 7.21 7.22
C ILE A 163 -10.84 6.96 7.11
N ALA A 164 -10.17 6.95 8.27
CA ALA A 164 -8.72 6.82 8.38
C ALA A 164 -8.33 5.57 9.17
N GLY A 165 -7.18 4.97 8.82
CA GLY A 165 -6.56 3.93 9.63
C GLY A 165 -5.05 4.07 9.72
N GLY A 166 -4.50 3.94 10.93
CA GLY A 166 -3.07 4.13 11.20
C GLY A 166 -2.55 5.49 10.70
N THR A 167 -1.47 5.49 9.91
CA THR A 167 -0.89 6.72 9.33
C THR A 167 -1.72 7.34 8.21
N GLY A 168 -2.80 6.69 7.77
CA GLY A 168 -3.80 7.29 6.86
C GLY A 168 -4.50 8.53 7.43
N ILE A 169 -4.21 8.89 8.68
CA ILE A 169 -4.69 10.08 9.36
C ILE A 169 -4.03 11.38 8.88
N THR A 170 -2.80 11.36 8.37
CA THR A 170 -2.07 12.60 8.02
C THR A 170 -2.67 13.38 6.84
N PRO A 171 -3.16 12.75 5.75
CA PRO A 171 -3.90 13.47 4.71
C PRO A 171 -5.20 14.10 5.24
N MET A 172 -5.86 13.44 6.20
CA MET A 172 -7.09 13.96 6.80
C MET A 172 -6.79 15.19 7.65
N LEU A 173 -5.75 15.11 8.49
CA LEU A 173 -5.31 16.21 9.36
C LEU A 173 -5.01 17.49 8.58
N GLN A 174 -4.36 17.37 7.41
CA GLN A 174 -4.04 18.51 6.56
C GLN A 174 -5.29 19.27 6.10
N ILE A 175 -6.33 18.55 5.67
CA ILE A 175 -7.60 19.14 5.24
C ILE A 175 -8.38 19.68 6.44
N ILE A 176 -8.44 18.92 7.54
CA ILE A 176 -9.12 19.33 8.78
C ILE A 176 -8.56 20.66 9.28
N ARG A 177 -7.24 20.77 9.44
CA ARG A 177 -6.61 22.01 9.93
C ARG A 177 -6.86 23.18 9.00
N ALA A 178 -6.82 22.97 7.68
CA ALA A 178 -7.08 24.04 6.72
C ALA A 178 -8.49 24.62 6.85
N ILE A 179 -9.49 23.75 6.99
CA ILE A 179 -10.89 24.15 7.21
C ILE A 179 -11.02 24.88 8.55
N LEU A 180 -10.56 24.27 9.64
CA LEU A 180 -10.75 24.80 11.00
C LEU A 180 -9.96 26.08 11.27
N LYS A 181 -8.85 26.32 10.56
CA LYS A 181 -8.08 27.58 10.66
C LYS A 181 -8.78 28.75 9.96
N ASN A 182 -9.65 28.50 8.97
CA ASN A 182 -10.34 29.53 8.23
C ASN A 182 -11.71 29.83 8.86
N PRO A 183 -11.91 30.98 9.54
CA PRO A 183 -13.18 31.28 10.21
C PRO A 183 -14.40 31.39 9.27
N HIS A 184 -14.15 31.65 7.99
CA HIS A 184 -15.17 31.75 6.95
C HIS A 184 -15.55 30.38 6.36
N ASP A 185 -14.77 29.35 6.64
CA ASP A 185 -15.04 28.00 6.17
C ASP A 185 -16.05 27.32 7.09
N LYS A 186 -17.19 26.94 6.52
CA LYS A 186 -18.30 26.31 7.27
C LYS A 186 -18.46 24.83 6.95
N THR A 187 -17.51 24.24 6.20
CA THR A 187 -17.54 22.81 5.90
C THR A 187 -17.57 22.01 7.21
N LYS A 188 -18.54 21.10 7.32
CA LYS A 188 -18.64 20.12 8.42
C LYS A 188 -17.72 18.94 8.14
N ILE A 189 -17.12 18.38 9.18
CA ILE A 189 -16.17 17.28 9.04
C ILE A 189 -16.49 16.19 10.05
N SER A 190 -16.61 14.98 9.55
CA SER A 190 -16.84 13.78 10.35
C SER A 190 -15.73 12.77 10.08
N LEU A 191 -14.94 12.45 11.10
CA LEU A 191 -13.82 11.53 11.01
C LEU A 191 -14.10 10.25 11.77
N ILE A 192 -14.07 9.11 11.10
CA ILE A 192 -13.95 7.78 11.70
C ILE A 192 -12.47 7.41 11.68
N PHE A 193 -11.87 7.16 12.84
CA PHE A 193 -10.46 6.78 12.95
C PHE A 193 -10.32 5.40 13.60
N ALA A 194 -9.86 4.43 12.79
CA ALA A 194 -9.81 3.03 13.15
C ALA A 194 -8.39 2.51 13.38
N ASN A 195 -8.16 1.86 14.53
CA ASN A 195 -6.86 1.36 14.97
C ASN A 195 -7.00 -0.01 15.67
N VAL A 196 -5.87 -0.69 15.94
CA VAL A 196 -5.91 -2.01 16.58
C VAL A 196 -6.13 -1.87 18.07
N THR A 197 -5.23 -1.17 18.77
CA THR A 197 -5.34 -0.86 20.20
C THR A 197 -5.44 0.64 20.45
N GLU A 198 -5.75 1.04 21.68
CA GLU A 198 -5.84 2.46 22.07
C GLU A 198 -4.49 3.20 21.87
N GLU A 199 -3.37 2.53 22.13
CA GLU A 199 -2.01 3.07 21.94
C GLU A 199 -1.65 3.31 20.45
N ASP A 200 -2.36 2.67 19.53
CA ASP A 200 -2.17 2.88 18.09
C ASP A 200 -2.85 4.18 17.59
N ILE A 201 -3.67 4.87 18.40
CA ILE A 201 -4.37 6.10 17.99
C ILE A 201 -3.39 7.27 17.94
N LEU A 202 -2.82 7.49 16.74
CA LEU A 202 -1.84 8.55 16.50
C LEU A 202 -2.50 9.94 16.56
N LEU A 203 -1.85 10.89 17.27
CA LEU A 203 -2.30 12.29 17.40
C LEU A 203 -3.67 12.45 18.10
N ARG A 204 -4.05 11.50 18.97
CA ARG A 204 -5.34 11.53 19.69
C ARG A 204 -5.62 12.87 20.38
N ASP A 205 -4.71 13.32 21.24
CA ASP A 205 -4.85 14.57 22.01
C ASP A 205 -5.11 15.79 21.11
N GLU A 206 -4.54 15.80 19.91
CA GLU A 206 -4.75 16.88 18.96
C GLU A 206 -6.17 16.85 18.41
N PHE A 207 -6.64 15.67 17.97
CA PHE A 207 -8.00 15.52 17.45
C PHE A 207 -9.06 15.79 18.51
N ASP A 208 -8.85 15.34 19.75
CA ASP A 208 -9.75 15.62 20.86
C ASP A 208 -9.82 17.13 21.15
N LYS A 209 -8.68 17.82 21.16
CA LYS A 209 -8.63 19.29 21.31
C LYS A 209 -9.35 20.00 20.16
N LEU A 210 -9.18 19.54 18.93
CA LEU A 210 -9.86 20.12 17.76
C LEU A 210 -11.37 19.89 17.84
N ALA A 211 -11.82 18.69 18.19
CA ALA A 211 -13.25 18.36 18.31
C ALA A 211 -13.92 19.15 19.44
N ASN A 212 -13.24 19.35 20.57
CA ASN A 212 -13.74 20.18 21.67
C ASN A 212 -13.79 21.67 21.33
N LYS A 213 -12.89 22.16 20.48
CA LYS A 213 -12.78 23.58 20.14
C LYS A 213 -13.70 24.00 19.00
N TYR A 214 -13.96 23.11 18.03
CA TYR A 214 -14.67 23.43 16.80
C TYR A 214 -15.92 22.58 16.63
N SER A 215 -17.09 23.22 16.69
CA SER A 215 -18.39 22.54 16.57
C SER A 215 -18.66 21.92 15.20
N ASN A 216 -17.92 22.31 14.16
CA ASN A 216 -18.01 21.74 12.82
C ASN A 216 -17.05 20.56 12.58
N PHE A 217 -16.34 20.05 13.60
CA PHE A 217 -15.51 18.85 13.51
C PHE A 217 -15.90 17.82 14.57
N ARG A 218 -16.15 16.58 14.14
CA ARG A 218 -16.36 15.42 15.02
C ARG A 218 -15.39 14.30 14.65
N VAL A 219 -14.92 13.58 15.68
CA VAL A 219 -14.11 12.37 15.54
C VAL A 219 -14.76 11.23 16.31
N TYR A 220 -14.79 10.04 15.69
CA TYR A 220 -15.26 8.80 16.28
C TYR A 220 -14.17 7.75 16.14
N TYR A 221 -13.75 7.18 17.27
CA TYR A 221 -12.67 6.21 17.33
C TYR A 221 -13.21 4.78 17.29
N VAL A 222 -12.54 3.89 16.56
CA VAL A 222 -12.90 2.48 16.43
C VAL A 222 -11.66 1.61 16.72
N LEU A 223 -11.80 0.63 17.61
CA LEU A 223 -10.70 -0.25 18.01
C LEU A 223 -11.03 -1.73 17.79
N ASN A 224 -10.09 -2.49 17.22
CA ASN A 224 -10.21 -3.95 17.17
C ASN A 224 -10.12 -4.58 18.56
N ASN A 225 -9.17 -4.11 19.37
CA ASN A 225 -8.85 -4.61 20.70
C ASN A 225 -8.99 -3.46 21.72
N PRO A 226 -10.23 -3.09 22.09
CA PRO A 226 -10.48 -1.97 23.02
C PRO A 226 -10.14 -2.33 24.48
N PRO A 227 -9.81 -1.33 25.33
CA PRO A 227 -9.80 -1.50 26.78
C PRO A 227 -11.22 -1.71 27.32
N SER A 228 -11.35 -2.19 28.56
CA SER A 228 -12.65 -2.54 29.17
C SER A 228 -13.62 -1.35 29.34
N ASN A 229 -13.10 -0.14 29.43
CA ASN A 229 -13.87 1.10 29.57
C ASN A 229 -14.08 1.86 28.25
N TRP A 230 -13.90 1.20 27.10
CA TRP A 230 -14.01 1.84 25.78
C TRP A 230 -15.45 2.17 25.41
N ILE A 231 -15.67 3.42 24.99
CA ILE A 231 -17.00 3.95 24.63
C ILE A 231 -17.12 4.12 23.10
N GLY A 232 -16.03 3.96 22.36
CA GLY A 232 -16.02 4.05 20.89
C GLY A 232 -16.45 2.76 20.20
N GLY A 233 -16.25 2.72 18.89
CA GLY A 233 -16.60 1.55 18.09
C GLY A 233 -15.67 0.38 18.39
N VAL A 234 -16.20 -0.85 18.26
CA VAL A 234 -15.46 -2.10 18.51
C VAL A 234 -15.41 -2.94 17.24
N GLY A 235 -14.23 -3.48 16.93
CA GLY A 235 -13.99 -4.31 15.75
C GLY A 235 -13.58 -3.51 14.52
N TYR A 236 -14.08 -3.92 13.36
CA TYR A 236 -13.84 -3.21 12.10
C TYR A 236 -14.90 -2.13 11.87
N VAL A 237 -14.57 -1.11 11.07
CA VAL A 237 -15.56 -0.14 10.59
C VAL A 237 -16.58 -0.87 9.71
N THR A 238 -17.86 -0.73 10.03
CA THR A 238 -19.00 -1.35 9.31
C THR A 238 -19.87 -0.28 8.65
N LYS A 239 -20.77 -0.68 7.75
CA LYS A 239 -21.79 0.21 7.16
C LYS A 239 -22.60 0.97 8.22
N ASP A 240 -22.88 0.36 9.38
CA ASP A 240 -23.72 0.97 10.40
C ASP A 240 -22.98 2.11 11.11
N ILE A 241 -21.69 1.89 11.44
CA ILE A 241 -20.80 2.93 11.95
C ILE A 241 -20.66 4.07 10.93
N ILE A 242 -20.50 3.76 9.64
CA ILE A 242 -20.40 4.78 8.59
C ILE A 242 -21.71 5.56 8.48
N LYS A 243 -22.86 4.89 8.49
CA LYS A 243 -24.17 5.53 8.39
C LYS A 243 -24.45 6.47 9.56
N GLU A 244 -24.00 6.11 10.76
CA GLU A 244 -24.19 6.93 11.97
C GLU A 244 -23.24 8.14 12.01
N HIS A 245 -21.97 7.93 11.65
CA HIS A 245 -20.92 8.92 11.88
C HIS A 245 -20.47 9.69 10.64
N CYS A 246 -20.84 9.30 9.42
CA CYS A 246 -20.52 10.02 8.19
C CYS A 246 -21.78 10.59 7.51
N PRO A 247 -21.65 11.66 6.71
CA PRO A 247 -22.76 12.17 5.90
C PRO A 247 -23.27 11.11 4.91
N ALA A 248 -24.59 11.00 4.74
CA ALA A 248 -25.20 10.18 3.69
C ALA A 248 -24.72 10.62 2.28
N PRO A 249 -24.70 9.71 1.28
CA PRO A 249 -24.28 10.07 -0.08
C PRO A 249 -25.16 11.19 -0.65
N GLY A 250 -24.52 12.16 -1.29
CA GLY A 250 -25.18 13.32 -1.88
C GLY A 250 -24.25 14.13 -2.78
N PRO A 251 -24.76 15.18 -3.45
CA PRO A 251 -23.98 15.99 -4.40
C PRO A 251 -23.00 16.94 -3.72
N ASP A 252 -23.32 17.43 -2.52
CA ASP A 252 -22.53 18.43 -1.78
C ASP A 252 -21.68 17.82 -0.66
N MET A 253 -21.36 16.53 -0.76
CA MET A 253 -20.56 15.80 0.23
C MET A 253 -19.43 15.02 -0.44
N LYS A 254 -18.37 14.73 0.32
CA LYS A 254 -17.28 13.89 -0.15
C LYS A 254 -16.78 12.97 0.95
N LEU A 255 -16.56 11.71 0.61
CA LEU A 255 -16.00 10.70 1.50
C LEU A 255 -14.50 10.52 1.17
N LEU A 256 -13.62 10.77 2.15
CA LEU A 256 -12.18 10.55 2.02
C LEU A 256 -11.78 9.24 2.69
N LEU A 257 -11.06 8.37 1.99
CA LEU A 257 -10.60 7.08 2.52
C LEU A 257 -9.07 7.00 2.47
N CYS A 258 -8.42 6.77 3.61
CA CYS A 258 -6.97 6.54 3.64
C CYS A 258 -6.57 5.58 4.77
N GLY A 259 -5.87 4.51 4.44
CA GLY A 259 -5.46 3.51 5.41
C GLY A 259 -4.81 2.30 4.73
N PRO A 260 -4.56 1.22 5.48
CA PRO A 260 -3.96 0.02 4.94
C PRO A 260 -4.78 -0.58 3.78
N PRO A 261 -4.13 -1.24 2.80
CA PRO A 261 -4.82 -1.87 1.66
C PRO A 261 -6.03 -2.75 2.04
N PRO A 262 -5.97 -3.61 3.08
CA PRO A 262 -7.13 -4.42 3.48
C PRO A 262 -8.32 -3.57 3.94
N MET A 263 -8.05 -2.49 4.68
CA MET A 263 -9.09 -1.55 5.13
C MET A 263 -9.76 -0.88 3.93
N ILE A 264 -8.99 -0.38 2.97
CA ILE A 264 -9.56 0.27 1.77
C ILE A 264 -10.46 -0.71 0.99
N VAL A 265 -10.05 -1.97 0.86
CA VAL A 265 -10.86 -3.00 0.19
C VAL A 265 -12.17 -3.26 0.94
N ALA A 266 -12.12 -3.39 2.26
CA ALA A 266 -13.33 -3.55 3.08
C ALA A 266 -14.26 -2.34 2.98
N MET A 267 -13.71 -1.12 3.06
CA MET A 267 -14.49 0.12 2.97
C MET A 267 -15.21 0.28 1.64
N LYS A 268 -14.62 -0.18 0.52
CA LYS A 268 -15.32 -0.20 -0.78
C LYS A 268 -16.61 -1.02 -0.73
N LYS A 269 -16.62 -2.13 0.01
CA LYS A 269 -17.82 -2.96 0.18
C LYS A 269 -18.85 -2.25 1.05
N GLU A 270 -18.43 -1.73 2.21
CA GLU A 270 -19.35 -1.10 3.18
C GLU A 270 -20.01 0.16 2.61
N ILE A 271 -19.27 1.03 1.93
CA ILE A 271 -19.81 2.26 1.36
C ILE A 271 -20.72 1.98 0.15
N ALA A 272 -20.46 0.91 -0.61
CA ALA A 272 -21.33 0.51 -1.70
C ALA A 272 -22.72 0.08 -1.18
N LEU A 273 -22.77 -0.59 -0.02
CA LEU A 273 -24.03 -0.95 0.64
C LEU A 273 -24.85 0.27 1.12
N LEU A 274 -24.20 1.41 1.29
CA LEU A 274 -24.83 2.67 1.69
C LEU A 274 -25.18 3.58 0.50
N GLY A 275 -24.89 3.14 -0.73
CA GLY A 275 -25.21 3.89 -1.96
C GLY A 275 -24.21 4.99 -2.31
N TYR A 276 -22.98 4.94 -1.79
CA TYR A 276 -21.91 5.81 -2.29
C TYR A 276 -21.39 5.34 -3.64
N ASP A 277 -20.89 6.29 -4.44
CA ASP A 277 -20.24 5.98 -5.71
C ASP A 277 -19.01 5.08 -5.50
N ALA A 278 -18.82 4.12 -6.41
CA ALA A 278 -17.62 3.31 -6.42
C ALA A 278 -16.37 4.19 -6.63
N PRO A 279 -15.34 4.09 -5.77
CA PRO A 279 -14.16 4.93 -5.92
C PRO A 279 -13.39 4.58 -7.18
N ASN A 280 -13.08 5.61 -7.97
CA ASN A 280 -12.25 5.47 -9.16
C ASN A 280 -10.84 5.00 -8.82
N LEU A 281 -10.22 4.36 -9.80
CA LEU A 281 -8.84 3.87 -9.71
C LEU A 281 -7.81 4.97 -9.36
N VAL A 282 -8.08 6.15 -9.91
CA VAL A 282 -7.34 7.38 -9.66
C VAL A 282 -8.42 8.40 -9.33
N SER A 283 -8.52 8.75 -8.06
CA SER A 283 -9.56 9.68 -7.64
C SER A 283 -9.36 11.04 -8.31
N LYS A 284 -10.44 11.54 -8.89
CA LYS A 284 -10.55 12.90 -9.41
C LYS A 284 -11.21 13.76 -8.35
N LEU A 285 -10.98 15.07 -8.42
CA LEU A 285 -11.58 16.01 -7.46
C LEU A 285 -13.11 15.96 -7.48
N THR A 286 -13.72 15.63 -8.62
CA THR A 286 -15.17 15.49 -8.81
C THR A 286 -15.75 14.23 -8.18
N ASP A 287 -14.95 13.25 -7.80
CA ASP A 287 -15.45 11.96 -7.32
C ASP A 287 -16.05 12.10 -5.91
N GLN A 288 -17.21 11.51 -5.67
CA GLN A 288 -17.82 11.51 -4.33
C GLN A 288 -16.95 10.78 -3.30
N VAL A 289 -16.30 9.69 -3.69
CA VAL A 289 -15.34 8.95 -2.85
C VAL A 289 -13.92 9.17 -3.35
N PHE A 290 -13.07 9.73 -2.49
CA PHE A 290 -11.69 10.09 -2.82
C PHE A 290 -10.66 9.31 -1.99
N THR A 291 -9.67 8.76 -2.68
CA THR A 291 -8.51 8.09 -2.08
C THR A 291 -7.23 8.89 -2.38
N PRO A 292 -6.52 9.45 -1.38
CA PRO A 292 -5.34 10.33 -1.55
C PRO A 292 -4.20 9.78 -2.39
N VAL A 293 -4.10 8.46 -2.48
CA VAL A 293 -3.08 7.76 -3.29
C VAL A 293 -3.82 6.86 -4.26
N GLY A 294 -3.80 7.21 -5.55
CA GLY A 294 -4.39 6.37 -6.60
C GLY A 294 -3.79 4.96 -6.50
N PHE A 295 -4.62 3.98 -6.15
CA PHE A 295 -4.22 2.62 -5.79
C PHE A 295 -3.49 1.86 -6.92
N LEU A 296 -3.49 2.42 -8.14
CA LEU A 296 -2.87 1.79 -9.32
C LEU A 296 -1.88 2.65 -10.11
N ASN A 297 -1.72 3.95 -9.80
CA ASN A 297 -0.96 4.85 -10.67
C ASN A 297 0.56 4.76 -10.53
N PHE A 298 1.08 3.98 -9.58
CA PHE A 298 2.49 3.61 -9.58
C PHE A 298 2.81 2.49 -10.59
N TYR A 299 1.80 1.76 -11.10
CA TYR A 299 1.99 0.64 -12.04
C TYR A 299 1.47 0.89 -13.46
N LYS A 300 0.62 1.90 -13.69
CA LYS A 300 -0.03 2.11 -15.00
C LYS A 300 0.76 2.95 -16.02
N LYS A 301 1.87 3.61 -15.67
CA LYS A 301 2.60 4.48 -16.62
C LYS A 301 3.33 3.73 -17.75
N LEU A 302 3.26 2.40 -17.79
CA LEU A 302 3.78 1.57 -18.89
C LEU A 302 2.75 1.30 -20.01
N LEU A 303 1.49 1.71 -19.86
CA LEU A 303 0.38 1.30 -20.76
C LEU A 303 -0.15 2.43 -21.67
N TRP A 304 0.55 3.55 -21.81
CA TRP A 304 0.09 4.71 -22.61
C TRP A 304 0.87 4.94 -23.91
N HIS A 305 1.47 3.91 -24.52
CA HIS A 305 2.02 3.97 -25.88
C HIS A 305 1.57 2.72 -26.65
N SER A 306 0.27 2.62 -26.97
CA SER A 306 -0.25 1.61 -27.89
C SER A 306 -1.61 2.03 -28.41
N ARG A 307 -1.64 3.10 -29.22
CA ARG A 307 -2.69 3.39 -30.22
C ARG A 307 -2.30 4.64 -30.97
N ILE A 308 -1.70 4.45 -32.14
CA ILE A 308 -1.88 5.16 -33.41
C ILE A 308 -0.82 4.55 -34.33
N SER A 309 -1.25 3.79 -35.32
CA SER A 309 -0.43 3.52 -36.49
C SER A 309 -1.18 3.98 -37.74
N ILE A 310 -0.36 4.40 -38.70
CA ILE A 310 -0.61 4.52 -40.14
C ILE A 310 -0.84 5.97 -40.64
N ILE A 311 0.04 6.32 -41.60
CA ILE A 311 0.10 7.44 -42.57
C ILE A 311 0.76 8.75 -42.12
N SER A 312 2.07 8.88 -42.34
CA SER A 312 2.61 9.72 -43.42
C SER A 312 4.15 9.70 -43.39
N ARG A 313 4.73 9.84 -44.58
CA ARG A 313 6.11 9.57 -44.98
C ARG A 313 6.86 10.92 -45.08
N MET A 314 8.15 10.88 -44.76
CA MET A 314 9.24 11.73 -45.29
C MET A 314 9.53 13.14 -44.71
N ILE A 315 10.84 13.31 -44.42
CA ILE A 315 11.68 14.53 -44.36
C ILE A 315 11.71 15.32 -43.04
N SER A 316 12.68 15.03 -42.16
CA SER A 316 13.99 15.71 -42.16
C SER A 316 14.79 15.41 -40.87
N THR A 317 16.06 15.15 -41.11
CA THR A 317 17.23 15.19 -40.24
C THR A 317 17.19 16.22 -39.10
N SER A 318 17.53 15.81 -37.88
CA SER A 318 18.83 16.07 -37.23
C SER A 318 18.76 16.04 -35.69
N ALA A 319 19.90 15.70 -35.08
CA ALA A 319 20.25 15.79 -33.66
C ALA A 319 19.65 14.75 -32.70
N SER A 320 20.28 13.58 -32.74
CA SER A 320 20.33 12.62 -31.64
C SER A 320 20.88 13.27 -30.37
N SER A 321 20.01 13.51 -29.37
CA SER A 321 20.46 13.78 -28.00
C SER A 321 20.69 12.45 -27.28
N LYS A 322 21.95 11.98 -27.29
CA LYS A 322 22.43 10.97 -26.36
C LYS A 322 22.25 11.50 -24.93
N ILE A 323 21.21 11.02 -24.25
CA ILE A 323 21.13 11.07 -22.80
C ILE A 323 22.10 10.01 -22.28
N LEU A 324 23.30 10.44 -21.91
CA LEU A 324 24.22 9.66 -21.11
C LEU A 324 23.67 9.57 -19.69
N SER A 325 22.82 8.57 -19.42
CA SER A 325 22.50 8.11 -18.07
C SER A 325 23.54 7.09 -17.64
N SER A 326 24.43 7.46 -16.72
CA SER A 326 25.26 6.50 -15.99
C SER A 326 24.47 5.83 -14.85
N ASP A 327 23.29 5.29 -15.16
CA ASP A 327 22.56 4.42 -14.23
C ASP A 327 23.31 3.09 -14.15
N LYS A 328 23.89 2.77 -12.99
CA LYS A 328 24.50 1.46 -12.77
C LYS A 328 23.42 0.39 -12.94
N SER A 329 23.61 -0.53 -13.89
CA SER A 329 22.72 -1.66 -14.11
C SER A 329 22.51 -2.45 -12.82
N ASN A 330 21.26 -2.67 -12.43
CA ASN A 330 20.90 -3.37 -11.19
C ASN A 330 20.55 -4.81 -11.55
N ILE A 331 21.57 -5.56 -12.01
CA ILE A 331 21.39 -6.90 -12.52
C ILE A 331 21.07 -7.87 -11.37
N LYS A 332 20.00 -8.63 -11.54
CA LYS A 332 19.63 -9.78 -10.72
C LYS A 332 19.70 -11.04 -11.57
N VAL A 333 20.28 -12.09 -11.00
CA VAL A 333 20.29 -13.42 -11.62
C VAL A 333 19.03 -14.18 -11.20
N PHE A 334 18.30 -14.70 -12.18
CA PHE A 334 17.23 -15.67 -11.99
C PHE A 334 17.70 -17.03 -12.47
N SER A 335 17.84 -17.98 -11.54
CA SER A 335 18.10 -19.39 -11.84
C SER A 335 16.75 -20.09 -12.00
N ILE A 336 16.39 -20.44 -13.23
CA ILE A 336 15.08 -21.03 -13.52
C ILE A 336 15.27 -22.49 -13.96
N TYR A 337 14.48 -23.38 -13.37
CA TYR A 337 14.39 -24.78 -13.79
C TYR A 337 13.89 -24.86 -15.25
N ARG A 338 14.64 -25.59 -16.09
CA ARG A 338 14.32 -25.83 -17.50
C ARG A 338 14.26 -27.32 -17.77
N TRP A 339 13.21 -27.73 -18.48
CA TRP A 339 13.08 -29.07 -19.02
C TRP A 339 12.11 -29.05 -20.20
N ASP A 340 12.46 -29.75 -21.28
CA ASP A 340 11.68 -29.78 -22.52
C ASP A 340 11.25 -31.22 -22.86
N PRO A 341 9.93 -31.52 -22.91
CA PRO A 341 9.44 -32.85 -23.26
C PRO A 341 9.79 -33.28 -24.69
N GLU A 342 10.06 -32.33 -25.60
CA GLU A 342 10.47 -32.64 -26.98
C GLU A 342 11.89 -33.24 -27.05
N THR A 343 12.70 -33.05 -26.01
CA THR A 343 14.05 -33.63 -25.91
C THR A 343 14.22 -34.40 -24.60
N PRO A 344 13.51 -35.53 -24.41
CA PRO A 344 13.43 -36.21 -23.12
C PRO A 344 14.77 -36.80 -22.64
N SER A 345 15.72 -37.01 -23.55
CA SER A 345 17.08 -37.45 -23.23
C SER A 345 17.91 -36.39 -22.51
N LYS A 346 17.54 -35.11 -22.61
CA LYS A 346 18.21 -34.02 -21.89
C LYS A 346 17.69 -33.92 -20.46
N LYS A 347 18.60 -34.09 -19.50
CA LYS A 347 18.28 -33.94 -18.07
C LYS A 347 17.82 -32.51 -17.76
N PRO A 348 16.92 -32.31 -16.76
CA PRO A 348 16.58 -30.99 -16.27
C PRO A 348 17.81 -30.20 -15.83
N ARG A 349 17.77 -28.88 -16.02
CA ARG A 349 18.89 -27.99 -15.69
C ARG A 349 18.41 -26.67 -15.14
N MET A 350 19.27 -26.00 -14.37
CA MET A 350 19.08 -24.60 -14.00
C MET A 350 19.67 -23.72 -15.09
N GLN A 351 18.87 -22.80 -15.63
CA GLN A 351 19.33 -21.77 -16.56
C GLN A 351 19.31 -20.42 -15.85
N LYS A 352 20.43 -19.69 -15.97
CA LYS A 352 20.57 -18.36 -15.42
C LYS A 352 20.12 -17.33 -16.46
N TYR A 353 19.34 -16.35 -15.99
CA TYR A 353 18.96 -15.17 -16.75
C TYR A 353 19.34 -13.93 -15.95
N GLU A 354 19.93 -12.96 -16.61
CA GLU A 354 20.29 -11.69 -16.02
C GLU A 354 19.24 -10.66 -16.38
N ILE A 355 18.62 -10.07 -15.36
CA ILE A 355 17.54 -9.10 -15.52
C ILE A 355 17.95 -7.83 -14.79
N ASP A 356 17.91 -6.69 -15.49
CA ASP A 356 18.02 -5.41 -14.83
C ASP A 356 16.74 -5.15 -14.01
N LEU A 357 16.87 -4.93 -12.72
CA LEU A 357 15.72 -4.64 -11.88
C LEU A 357 15.21 -3.20 -12.05
N ASN A 358 15.97 -2.34 -12.73
CA ASN A 358 15.55 -0.96 -13.02
C ASN A 358 14.44 -0.92 -14.08
N ASP A 359 14.38 -1.90 -14.98
CA ASP A 359 13.42 -1.99 -16.09
C ASP A 359 12.42 -3.16 -15.93
N THR A 360 12.32 -3.72 -14.73
CA THR A 360 11.47 -4.87 -14.41
C THR A 360 10.51 -4.53 -13.27
N GLY A 361 9.28 -5.06 -13.35
CA GLY A 361 8.33 -4.97 -12.25
C GLY A 361 8.83 -5.66 -10.97
N PRO A 362 8.28 -5.32 -9.79
CA PRO A 362 8.83 -5.76 -8.52
C PRO A 362 8.49 -7.21 -8.15
N MET A 363 7.59 -7.87 -8.88
CA MET A 363 7.18 -9.24 -8.60
C MET A 363 8.00 -10.23 -9.43
N VAL A 364 8.22 -11.43 -8.90
CA VAL A 364 8.91 -12.51 -9.60
C VAL A 364 8.22 -12.83 -10.92
N LEU A 365 6.88 -12.75 -10.99
CA LEU A 365 6.14 -12.91 -12.24
C LEU A 365 6.55 -11.88 -13.31
N ASP A 366 6.86 -10.63 -12.93
CA ASP A 366 7.28 -9.60 -13.88
C ASP A 366 8.62 -9.97 -14.52
N ALA A 367 9.57 -10.46 -13.71
CA ALA A 367 10.85 -10.96 -14.21
C ALA A 367 10.70 -12.17 -15.14
N ILE A 368 9.88 -13.16 -14.78
CA ILE A 368 9.66 -14.35 -15.63
C ILE A 368 9.01 -13.94 -16.97
N ILE A 369 8.04 -13.01 -16.95
CA ILE A 369 7.42 -12.49 -18.18
C ILE A 369 8.45 -11.75 -19.04
N LYS A 370 9.30 -10.91 -18.43
CA LYS A 370 10.36 -10.19 -19.15
C LYS A 370 11.35 -11.15 -19.80
N ILE A 371 11.84 -12.15 -19.05
CA ILE A 371 12.71 -13.21 -19.58
C ILE A 371 12.04 -13.86 -20.79
N LYS A 372 10.77 -14.25 -20.68
CA LYS A 372 10.07 -14.88 -21.80
C LYS A 372 9.95 -13.97 -23.02
N ASN A 373 9.63 -12.70 -22.82
CA ASN A 373 9.35 -11.78 -23.92
C ASN A 373 10.62 -11.26 -24.62
N GLU A 374 11.70 -11.10 -23.87
CA GLU A 374 12.87 -10.35 -24.33
C GLU A 374 14.15 -11.20 -24.44
N GLN A 375 14.24 -12.34 -23.74
CA GLN A 375 15.45 -13.16 -23.71
C GLN A 375 15.23 -14.58 -24.24
N ASP A 376 14.13 -15.22 -23.88
CA ASP A 376 13.88 -16.64 -24.19
C ASP A 376 12.38 -16.96 -24.29
N ALA A 377 11.85 -16.87 -25.51
CA ALA A 377 10.46 -17.17 -25.81
C ALA A 377 10.05 -18.63 -25.53
N THR A 378 11.00 -19.56 -25.37
CA THR A 378 10.71 -20.98 -25.08
C THR A 378 10.32 -21.23 -23.63
N LEU A 379 10.66 -20.30 -22.71
CA LEU A 379 10.35 -20.42 -21.29
C LEU A 379 8.84 -20.56 -21.06
N SER A 380 8.43 -21.64 -20.39
CA SER A 380 7.02 -21.97 -20.18
C SER A 380 6.60 -21.93 -18.71
N PHE A 381 5.50 -21.22 -18.42
CA PHE A 381 4.90 -21.10 -17.08
C PHE A 381 3.43 -20.72 -17.18
N ARG A 382 2.64 -20.98 -16.14
CA ARG A 382 1.21 -20.62 -16.08
C ARG A 382 1.01 -19.28 -15.36
N ARG A 383 0.12 -18.43 -15.89
CA ARG A 383 -0.30 -17.14 -15.30
C ARG A 383 -1.63 -16.65 -15.87
N SER A 384 -2.41 -15.91 -15.08
CA SER A 384 -3.65 -15.24 -15.51
C SER A 384 -3.87 -13.89 -14.83
N CYS A 385 -4.44 -13.86 -13.60
CA CYS A 385 -4.97 -12.63 -12.97
C CYS A 385 -3.96 -11.50 -12.68
N ARG A 386 -2.79 -11.82 -12.08
CA ARG A 386 -1.76 -10.91 -11.52
C ARG A 386 -1.99 -10.38 -10.10
N GLU A 387 -3.16 -10.61 -9.49
CA GLU A 387 -3.45 -10.21 -8.09
C GLU A 387 -3.65 -11.39 -7.11
N GLY A 388 -3.21 -12.58 -7.49
CA GLY A 388 -3.21 -13.74 -6.60
C GLY A 388 -4.59 -14.28 -6.24
N ILE A 389 -5.50 -14.29 -7.22
CA ILE A 389 -6.85 -14.86 -7.09
C ILE A 389 -7.05 -16.15 -7.91
N CYS A 390 -6.41 -16.30 -9.07
CA CYS A 390 -6.60 -17.49 -9.93
C CYS A 390 -5.77 -18.72 -9.55
N GLY A 391 -4.73 -18.56 -8.72
CA GLY A 391 -3.84 -19.65 -8.31
C GLY A 391 -2.84 -20.17 -9.36
N SER A 392 -2.96 -19.80 -10.64
CA SER A 392 -2.24 -20.45 -11.74
C SER A 392 -0.71 -20.33 -11.70
N CYS A 393 -0.16 -19.28 -11.09
CA CYS A 393 1.29 -19.01 -11.06
C CYS A 393 1.97 -19.51 -9.78
N ALA A 394 1.44 -20.59 -9.20
CA ALA A 394 2.07 -21.29 -8.09
C ALA A 394 3.36 -21.97 -8.56
N MET A 395 4.45 -21.73 -7.83
CA MET A 395 5.77 -22.30 -8.07
C MET A 395 6.60 -22.22 -6.79
N ASN A 396 7.77 -22.86 -6.78
CA ASN A 396 8.70 -22.74 -5.66
C ASN A 396 9.73 -21.64 -5.96
N ILE A 397 9.80 -20.64 -5.08
CA ILE A 397 10.67 -19.46 -5.20
C ILE A 397 11.54 -19.44 -3.95
N ASP A 398 12.85 -19.55 -4.14
CA ASP A 398 13.85 -19.60 -3.06
C ASP A 398 13.52 -20.65 -1.97
N GLY A 399 13.00 -21.81 -2.38
CA GLY A 399 12.67 -22.92 -1.49
C GLY A 399 11.25 -22.87 -0.91
N ILE A 400 10.49 -21.80 -1.12
CA ILE A 400 9.13 -21.63 -0.58
C ILE A 400 8.10 -21.64 -1.70
N ASN A 401 7.00 -22.38 -1.52
CA ASN A 401 5.90 -22.38 -2.48
C ASN A 401 5.10 -21.08 -2.35
N ALA A 402 5.02 -20.33 -3.44
CA ALA A 402 4.35 -19.04 -3.45
C ALA A 402 3.70 -18.78 -4.83
N LEU A 403 2.88 -17.73 -4.89
CA LEU A 403 2.40 -17.22 -6.18
C LEU A 403 3.41 -16.23 -6.71
N ALA A 404 3.94 -16.44 -7.91
CA ALA A 404 4.92 -15.53 -8.52
C ALA A 404 4.40 -14.09 -8.63
N CYS A 405 3.09 -13.89 -8.82
CA CYS A 405 2.47 -12.56 -8.88
C CYS A 405 2.40 -11.82 -7.54
N LEU A 406 2.50 -12.54 -6.41
CA LEU A 406 2.52 -11.94 -5.07
C LEU A 406 3.93 -11.96 -4.45
N SER A 407 4.87 -12.67 -5.07
CA SER A 407 6.23 -12.84 -4.56
C SER A 407 7.09 -11.70 -5.05
N ARG A 408 7.52 -10.84 -4.13
CA ARG A 408 8.45 -9.74 -4.47
C ARG A 408 9.83 -10.30 -4.74
N ILE A 409 10.51 -9.71 -5.72
CA ILE A 409 11.92 -10.03 -6.01
C ILE A 409 12.76 -9.59 -4.79
N PRO A 410 13.50 -10.51 -4.14
CA PRO A 410 14.27 -10.19 -2.95
C PRO A 410 15.38 -9.20 -3.29
N ILE A 411 15.46 -8.11 -2.52
CA ILE A 411 16.41 -7.03 -2.77
C ILE A 411 17.85 -7.45 -2.47
N ASN A 412 18.03 -8.25 -1.41
CA ASN A 412 19.33 -8.60 -0.83
C ASN A 412 19.92 -9.93 -1.35
N SER A 413 19.14 -10.73 -2.09
CA SER A 413 19.66 -11.95 -2.69
C SER A 413 20.40 -11.66 -3.99
N LYS A 414 21.55 -12.30 -4.25
CA LYS A 414 22.23 -12.18 -5.55
C LYS A 414 21.52 -12.97 -6.65
N GLU A 415 20.86 -14.05 -6.28
CA GLU A 415 20.20 -15.00 -7.18
C GLU A 415 18.81 -15.35 -6.65
N VAL A 416 17.83 -15.44 -7.54
CA VAL A 416 16.49 -15.97 -7.22
C VAL A 416 16.36 -17.32 -7.90
N LYS A 417 16.09 -18.37 -7.14
CA LYS A 417 15.92 -19.73 -7.67
C LYS A 417 14.44 -20.05 -7.82
N ILE A 418 14.05 -20.48 -9.02
CA ILE A 418 12.67 -20.76 -9.38
C ILE A 418 12.56 -22.19 -9.88
N TYR A 419 11.73 -22.98 -9.20
CA TYR A 419 11.43 -24.37 -9.53
C TYR A 419 9.92 -24.53 -9.74
N PRO A 420 9.48 -25.56 -10.49
CA PRO A 420 8.08 -25.97 -10.47
C PRO A 420 7.65 -26.36 -9.05
N LEU A 421 6.34 -26.55 -8.85
CA LEU A 421 5.84 -27.03 -7.56
C LEU A 421 6.50 -28.38 -7.20
N PRO A 422 6.99 -28.56 -5.96
CA PRO A 422 7.75 -29.75 -5.58
C PRO A 422 6.95 -31.04 -5.71
N HIS A 423 7.64 -32.12 -6.08
CA HIS A 423 7.10 -33.48 -6.12
C HIS A 423 5.85 -33.65 -7.02
N MET A 424 5.74 -32.82 -8.06
CA MET A 424 4.79 -32.98 -9.15
C MET A 424 5.54 -33.36 -10.43
N TYR A 425 4.90 -34.14 -11.31
CA TYR A 425 5.42 -34.36 -12.66
C TYR A 425 5.47 -33.03 -13.41
N VAL A 426 6.59 -32.77 -14.08
CA VAL A 426 6.78 -31.52 -14.84
C VAL A 426 6.42 -31.78 -16.30
N ILE A 427 5.53 -30.95 -16.86
CA ILE A 427 5.15 -31.01 -18.28
C ILE A 427 6.18 -30.27 -19.14
N LYS A 428 6.58 -29.06 -18.73
CA LYS A 428 7.63 -28.25 -19.39
C LYS A 428 8.05 -27.11 -18.46
N ASP A 429 9.34 -26.90 -18.26
CA ASP A 429 9.90 -25.82 -17.43
C ASP A 429 9.20 -25.69 -16.06
N LEU A 430 8.44 -24.61 -15.83
CA LEU A 430 7.74 -24.34 -14.56
C LEU A 430 6.28 -24.84 -14.54
N VAL A 431 5.87 -25.60 -15.56
CA VAL A 431 4.50 -26.13 -15.71
C VAL A 431 4.43 -27.53 -15.11
N ALA A 432 3.87 -27.66 -13.92
CA ALA A 432 3.57 -28.95 -13.29
C ALA A 432 2.27 -29.57 -13.83
N ASP A 433 2.16 -30.90 -13.84
CA ASP A 433 0.91 -31.60 -14.12
C ASP A 433 -0.03 -31.54 -12.90
N MET A 434 -1.20 -30.91 -13.09
CA MET A 434 -2.20 -30.73 -12.04
C MET A 434 -3.31 -31.80 -12.07
N THR A 435 -3.23 -32.77 -12.98
CA THR A 435 -4.30 -33.76 -13.22
C THR A 435 -4.63 -34.54 -11.96
N HIS A 436 -3.62 -35.08 -11.27
CA HIS A 436 -3.81 -35.82 -10.03
C HIS A 436 -4.42 -34.97 -8.90
N PHE A 437 -3.92 -33.74 -8.74
CA PHE A 437 -4.45 -32.79 -7.76
C PHE A 437 -5.95 -32.52 -7.98
N TYR A 438 -6.37 -32.29 -9.22
CA TYR A 438 -7.79 -32.08 -9.54
C TYR A 438 -8.61 -33.36 -9.46
N LYS A 439 -8.03 -34.54 -9.73
CA LYS A 439 -8.69 -35.83 -9.54
C LYS A 439 -9.04 -36.06 -8.07
N GLN A 440 -8.11 -35.76 -7.15
CA GLN A 440 -8.37 -35.82 -5.71
C GLN A 440 -9.37 -34.74 -5.25
N TYR A 441 -9.31 -33.52 -5.80
CA TYR A 441 -10.34 -32.52 -5.51
C TYR A 441 -11.73 -32.96 -5.99
N LYS A 442 -11.83 -33.64 -7.12
CA LYS A 442 -13.10 -34.18 -7.61
C LYS A 442 -13.61 -35.34 -6.74
N SER A 443 -12.72 -36.16 -6.16
CA SER A 443 -13.13 -37.33 -5.37
C SER A 443 -13.88 -36.98 -4.07
N ILE A 444 -13.65 -35.78 -3.53
CA ILE A 444 -14.40 -35.28 -2.37
C ILE A 444 -15.80 -34.75 -2.73
N GLN A 445 -16.20 -34.83 -4.00
CA GLN A 445 -17.49 -34.34 -4.52
C GLN A 445 -17.79 -32.90 -4.10
N PRO A 446 -17.03 -31.91 -4.59
CA PRO A 446 -17.01 -30.56 -4.04
C PRO A 446 -18.17 -29.70 -4.57
N TYR A 447 -19.40 -30.15 -4.34
CA TYR A 447 -20.66 -29.49 -4.64
C TYR A 447 -21.66 -29.78 -3.52
N LEU A 448 -22.70 -28.96 -3.39
CA LEU A 448 -23.73 -29.10 -2.37
C LEU A 448 -24.58 -30.35 -2.62
N GLN A 449 -24.72 -31.19 -1.62
CA GLN A 449 -25.58 -32.37 -1.65
C GLN A 449 -26.70 -32.19 -0.64
N ALA A 450 -27.86 -31.74 -1.09
CA ALA A 450 -29.07 -31.57 -0.29
C ALA A 450 -30.15 -32.56 -0.78
N LYS A 451 -30.96 -33.08 0.14
CA LYS A 451 -32.08 -33.98 -0.18
C LYS A 451 -33.19 -33.26 -0.94
N GLU A 452 -33.39 -31.98 -0.61
CA GLU A 452 -34.42 -31.12 -1.22
C GLU A 452 -33.80 -29.81 -1.73
N PHE A 453 -34.23 -29.41 -2.93
CA PHE A 453 -33.90 -28.10 -3.51
C PHE A 453 -35.19 -27.29 -3.61
N PRO A 454 -35.53 -26.49 -2.57
CA PRO A 454 -36.75 -25.70 -2.58
C PRO A 454 -36.74 -24.65 -3.69
N GLU A 455 -37.92 -24.15 -4.08
CA GLU A 455 -38.04 -23.04 -5.06
C GLU A 455 -37.38 -21.73 -4.58
N LYS A 456 -37.18 -21.58 -3.27
CA LYS A 456 -36.52 -20.45 -2.62
C LYS A 456 -35.09 -20.81 -2.18
N GLU A 457 -34.34 -19.85 -1.63
CA GLU A 457 -33.01 -20.12 -1.09
C GLU A 457 -33.04 -21.09 0.11
N ILE A 458 -32.03 -21.96 0.22
CA ILE A 458 -31.83 -22.82 1.41
C ILE A 458 -31.39 -21.92 2.57
N PHE A 459 -32.14 -21.96 3.68
CA PHE A 459 -31.83 -21.20 4.88
C PHE A 459 -30.46 -21.60 5.47
N GLN A 460 -29.67 -20.60 5.86
CA GLN A 460 -28.44 -20.78 6.61
C GLN A 460 -28.28 -19.61 7.59
N SER A 461 -28.03 -19.92 8.86
CA SER A 461 -27.78 -18.89 9.87
C SER A 461 -26.48 -18.14 9.59
N GLN A 462 -26.35 -16.91 10.08
CA GLN A 462 -25.09 -16.16 9.94
C GLN A 462 -23.92 -16.85 10.66
N GLU A 463 -24.20 -17.52 11.78
CA GLU A 463 -23.21 -18.27 12.55
C GLU A 463 -22.71 -19.48 11.77
N ASP A 464 -23.60 -20.24 11.14
CA ASP A 464 -23.22 -21.38 10.30
C ASP A 464 -22.46 -20.93 9.05
N ARG A 465 -22.90 -19.86 8.40
CA ARG A 465 -22.17 -19.30 7.25
C ARG A 465 -20.75 -18.89 7.64
N LYS A 466 -20.57 -18.29 8.82
CA LYS A 466 -19.26 -17.83 9.32
C LYS A 466 -18.28 -18.98 9.55
N LYS A 467 -18.75 -20.20 9.82
CA LYS A 467 -17.89 -21.40 9.92
C LYS A 467 -17.12 -21.69 8.63
N LEU A 468 -17.64 -21.24 7.48
CA LEU A 468 -17.00 -21.43 6.17
C LEU A 468 -15.87 -20.41 5.88
N ASP A 469 -15.79 -19.32 6.66
CA ASP A 469 -14.73 -18.31 6.51
C ASP A 469 -13.36 -18.92 6.82
N GLY A 470 -12.38 -18.62 5.97
CA GLY A 470 -11.07 -19.26 5.99
C GLY A 470 -11.01 -20.62 5.25
N LEU A 471 -12.11 -21.08 4.67
CA LEU A 471 -12.17 -22.32 3.87
C LEU A 471 -12.51 -22.04 2.40
N TYR A 472 -13.56 -21.25 2.11
CA TYR A 472 -14.01 -21.02 0.73
C TYR A 472 -13.07 -20.12 -0.09
N GLU A 473 -12.19 -19.36 0.56
CA GLU A 473 -11.20 -18.49 -0.08
C GLU A 473 -10.04 -19.26 -0.72
N CYS A 474 -10.04 -20.60 -0.61
CA CYS A 474 -9.09 -21.46 -1.29
C CYS A 474 -9.18 -21.28 -2.80
N ILE A 475 -8.05 -20.93 -3.42
CA ILE A 475 -7.95 -20.71 -4.87
C ILE A 475 -7.36 -21.91 -5.63
N LEU A 476 -7.33 -23.09 -4.99
CA LEU A 476 -6.84 -24.35 -5.57
C LEU A 476 -5.45 -24.27 -6.24
N CYS A 477 -4.54 -23.47 -5.68
CA CYS A 477 -3.19 -23.25 -6.23
C CYS A 477 -2.17 -24.37 -5.95
N ALA A 478 -2.53 -25.37 -5.13
CA ALA A 478 -1.68 -26.48 -4.70
C ALA A 478 -0.39 -26.15 -3.93
N CYS A 479 -0.09 -24.87 -3.61
CA CYS A 479 1.10 -24.51 -2.81
C CYS A 479 1.18 -25.29 -1.49
N CYS A 480 0.06 -25.43 -0.78
CA CYS A 480 0.02 -26.15 0.49
C CYS A 480 0.27 -27.66 0.31
N SER A 481 -0.35 -28.31 -0.66
CA SER A 481 -0.18 -29.76 -0.88
C SER A 481 1.26 -30.09 -1.27
N THR A 482 1.81 -29.31 -2.19
CA THR A 482 3.18 -29.51 -2.70
C THR A 482 4.26 -28.99 -1.76
N SER A 483 3.90 -28.47 -0.59
CA SER A 483 4.83 -28.16 0.51
C SER A 483 4.84 -29.25 1.60
N CYS A 484 3.92 -30.21 1.52
CA CYS A 484 3.71 -31.21 2.56
C CYS A 484 4.55 -32.45 2.25
N PRO A 485 5.54 -32.81 3.08
CA PRO A 485 6.35 -34.00 2.86
C PRO A 485 5.52 -35.28 2.80
N SER A 486 4.47 -35.42 3.61
CA SER A 486 3.60 -36.59 3.55
C SER A 486 2.92 -36.75 2.18
N TYR A 487 2.56 -35.64 1.54
CA TYR A 487 2.01 -35.62 0.19
C TYR A 487 3.05 -35.94 -0.87
N TRP A 488 4.33 -35.59 -0.66
CA TRP A 488 5.40 -35.97 -1.58
C TRP A 488 5.58 -37.48 -1.68
N TRP A 489 5.47 -38.17 -0.54
CA TRP A 489 5.69 -39.61 -0.45
C TRP A 489 4.46 -40.44 -0.76
N ASN A 490 3.27 -39.93 -0.45
CA ASN A 490 2.03 -40.71 -0.50
C ASN A 490 0.92 -40.00 -1.28
N SER A 491 1.25 -39.20 -2.30
CA SER A 491 0.26 -38.41 -3.04
C SER A 491 -0.86 -39.25 -3.64
N GLU A 492 -0.61 -40.51 -3.99
CA GLU A 492 -1.61 -41.41 -4.58
C GLU A 492 -2.81 -41.67 -3.66
N GLU A 493 -2.56 -41.77 -2.35
CA GLU A 493 -3.57 -42.15 -1.35
C GLU A 493 -3.87 -41.01 -0.35
N TYR A 494 -2.86 -40.27 0.10
CA TYR A 494 -3.06 -39.10 0.96
C TYR A 494 -3.61 -37.93 0.14
N LEU A 495 -4.79 -37.45 0.50
CA LEU A 495 -5.50 -36.39 -0.24
C LEU A 495 -4.79 -35.03 -0.17
N GLY A 496 -3.99 -34.81 0.87
CA GLY A 496 -3.24 -33.58 1.04
C GLY A 496 -4.07 -32.39 1.56
N PRO A 497 -3.40 -31.33 2.01
CA PRO A 497 -4.01 -30.24 2.75
C PRO A 497 -5.03 -29.42 1.96
N ALA A 498 -4.82 -29.18 0.67
CA ALA A 498 -5.79 -28.40 -0.12
C ALA A 498 -7.14 -29.12 -0.22
N VAL A 499 -7.10 -30.40 -0.56
CA VAL A 499 -8.29 -31.25 -0.75
C VAL A 499 -8.98 -31.46 0.58
N LEU A 500 -8.24 -31.78 1.65
CA LEU A 500 -8.83 -31.98 2.98
C LEU A 500 -9.47 -30.70 3.53
N MET A 501 -8.88 -29.52 3.33
CA MET A 501 -9.53 -28.26 3.72
C MET A 501 -10.82 -28.00 2.94
N GLN A 502 -10.88 -28.38 1.66
CA GLN A 502 -12.11 -28.31 0.87
C GLN A 502 -13.12 -29.40 1.26
N ALA A 503 -12.69 -30.58 1.69
CA ALA A 503 -13.58 -31.59 2.26
C ALA A 503 -14.22 -31.06 3.54
N TYR A 504 -13.43 -30.47 4.43
CA TYR A 504 -13.93 -29.85 5.65
C TYR A 504 -14.96 -28.74 5.37
N ARG A 505 -14.71 -27.91 4.36
CA ARG A 505 -15.67 -26.89 3.90
C ARG A 505 -17.07 -27.47 3.64
N TRP A 506 -17.15 -28.67 3.06
CA TRP A 506 -18.44 -29.32 2.79
C TRP A 506 -18.98 -30.11 3.99
N ILE A 507 -18.11 -30.71 4.80
CA ILE A 507 -18.49 -31.44 6.02
C ILE A 507 -19.21 -30.54 7.04
N ILE A 508 -18.82 -29.27 7.13
CA ILE A 508 -19.39 -28.33 8.12
C ILE A 508 -20.42 -27.35 7.54
N ASP A 509 -20.70 -27.41 6.24
CA ASP A 509 -21.72 -26.55 5.63
C ASP A 509 -23.10 -27.05 6.09
N SER A 510 -23.80 -26.24 6.88
CA SER A 510 -25.10 -26.60 7.48
C SER A 510 -26.19 -26.96 6.46
N ARG A 511 -25.94 -26.70 5.18
CA ARG A 511 -26.86 -26.98 4.07
C ARG A 511 -26.57 -28.32 3.38
N ASP A 512 -25.46 -28.99 3.70
CA ASP A 512 -25.02 -30.24 3.06
C ASP A 512 -25.47 -31.45 3.89
N ASP A 513 -26.35 -32.26 3.31
CA ASP A 513 -26.89 -33.48 3.91
C ASP A 513 -25.96 -34.69 3.76
N ALA A 514 -24.88 -34.60 2.97
CA ALA A 514 -23.95 -35.70 2.71
C ALA A 514 -22.76 -35.73 3.70
N THR A 515 -22.88 -35.08 4.85
CA THR A 515 -21.81 -34.99 5.87
C THR A 515 -21.27 -36.36 6.26
N GLN A 516 -22.14 -37.33 6.57
CA GLN A 516 -21.74 -38.67 6.99
C GLN A 516 -21.02 -39.43 5.87
N GLU A 517 -21.58 -39.42 4.66
CA GLU A 517 -20.98 -40.06 3.48
C GLU A 517 -19.59 -39.48 3.14
N ARG A 518 -19.40 -38.17 3.34
CA ARG A 518 -18.11 -37.51 3.17
C ARG A 518 -17.10 -37.95 4.23
N LYS A 519 -17.51 -38.08 5.49
CA LYS A 519 -16.65 -38.59 6.57
C LYS A 519 -16.25 -40.04 6.34
N GLU A 520 -17.16 -40.89 5.90
CA GLU A 520 -16.89 -42.31 5.57
C GLU A 520 -15.84 -42.45 4.47
N LYS A 521 -15.87 -41.61 3.43
CA LYS A 521 -14.83 -41.59 2.38
C LYS A 521 -13.43 -41.22 2.91
N LEU A 522 -13.35 -40.54 4.04
CA LEU A 522 -12.09 -40.20 4.71
C LEU A 522 -11.66 -41.25 5.75
N GLN A 523 -12.55 -42.18 6.12
CA GLN A 523 -12.32 -43.19 7.16
C GLN A 523 -11.50 -44.37 6.63
N ASN A 524 -10.24 -44.08 6.30
CA ASN A 524 -9.22 -45.07 5.99
C ASN A 524 -7.86 -44.55 6.44
N SER A 525 -6.87 -45.45 6.56
CA SER A 525 -5.55 -45.13 7.13
C SER A 525 -4.74 -44.10 6.35
N MET A 526 -5.11 -43.80 5.09
CA MET A 526 -4.29 -43.02 4.16
C MET A 526 -4.85 -41.63 3.88
N SER A 527 -6.13 -41.51 3.48
CA SER A 527 -6.75 -40.28 2.98
C SER A 527 -6.57 -39.07 3.90
N LEU A 528 -6.81 -39.25 5.21
CA LEU A 528 -6.75 -38.19 6.23
C LEU A 528 -5.59 -38.35 7.21
N TYR A 529 -5.39 -39.58 7.72
CA TYR A 529 -4.53 -39.81 8.89
C TYR A 529 -3.03 -39.66 8.60
N ARG A 530 -2.61 -39.61 7.33
CA ARG A 530 -1.23 -39.28 6.94
C ARG A 530 -0.82 -37.82 7.13
N CYS A 531 -1.70 -36.98 7.66
CA CYS A 531 -1.30 -35.67 8.19
C CYS A 531 -0.53 -35.83 9.53
N HIS A 532 0.79 -35.70 9.47
CA HIS A 532 1.71 -35.72 10.62
C HIS A 532 1.96 -34.34 11.24
N THR A 533 0.97 -33.44 11.17
CA THR A 533 1.03 -32.10 11.78
C THR A 533 2.31 -31.30 11.50
N ILE A 534 2.84 -31.41 10.28
CA ILE A 534 4.10 -30.75 9.84
C ILE A 534 3.94 -29.23 9.69
N MET A 535 2.72 -28.75 9.49
CA MET A 535 2.34 -27.33 9.40
C MET A 535 2.94 -26.49 8.24
N ASN A 536 3.71 -27.10 7.34
CA ASN A 536 4.15 -26.42 6.10
C ASN A 536 2.97 -25.85 5.28
N CYS A 537 1.84 -26.55 5.28
CA CYS A 537 0.65 -26.17 4.53
C CYS A 537 0.08 -24.81 4.93
N ALA A 538 0.02 -24.52 6.24
CA ALA A 538 -0.44 -23.24 6.76
C ALA A 538 0.60 -22.15 6.52
N ARG A 539 1.89 -22.45 6.78
CA ARG A 539 3.00 -21.50 6.60
C ARG A 539 3.14 -21.00 5.17
N THR A 540 2.92 -21.87 4.18
CA THR A 540 3.14 -21.54 2.76
C THR A 540 1.91 -20.97 2.07
N CYS A 541 0.73 -21.01 2.69
CA CYS A 541 -0.51 -20.65 2.02
C CYS A 541 -0.50 -19.16 1.62
N PRO A 542 -0.52 -18.82 0.31
CA PRO A 542 -0.40 -17.43 -0.14
C PRO A 542 -1.65 -16.58 0.18
N LYS A 543 -2.73 -17.23 0.64
CA LYS A 543 -3.98 -16.59 1.06
C LYS A 543 -4.11 -16.48 2.59
N GLY A 544 -3.11 -16.95 3.35
CA GLY A 544 -3.15 -16.93 4.82
C GLY A 544 -4.15 -17.89 5.45
N LEU A 545 -4.65 -18.88 4.69
CA LEU A 545 -5.57 -19.90 5.21
C LEU A 545 -4.81 -20.95 6.04
N ASN A 546 -5.55 -21.68 6.87
CA ASN A 546 -4.98 -22.70 7.76
C ASN A 546 -5.52 -24.12 7.46
N PRO A 547 -5.02 -24.79 6.40
CA PRO A 547 -5.37 -26.18 6.12
C PRO A 547 -5.04 -27.13 7.27
N GLY A 548 -3.96 -26.86 8.02
CA GLY A 548 -3.56 -27.70 9.17
C GLY A 548 -4.64 -27.74 10.25
N LYS A 549 -5.24 -26.59 10.56
CA LYS A 549 -6.39 -26.50 11.46
C LYS A 549 -7.60 -27.24 10.92
N ALA A 550 -7.96 -27.02 9.65
CA ALA A 550 -9.10 -27.73 9.05
C ALA A 550 -8.95 -29.25 9.13
N ILE A 551 -7.76 -29.79 8.83
CA ILE A 551 -7.48 -31.23 8.96
C ILE A 551 -7.62 -31.70 10.41
N ALA A 552 -7.16 -30.89 11.38
CA ALA A 552 -7.30 -31.22 12.79
C ALA A 552 -8.77 -31.26 13.24
N GLU A 553 -9.61 -30.35 12.74
CA GLU A 553 -11.05 -30.36 13.02
C GLU A 553 -11.74 -31.58 12.40
N ILE A 554 -11.40 -31.99 11.16
CA ILE A 554 -11.92 -33.25 10.59
C ILE A 554 -11.57 -34.42 11.52
N LYS A 555 -10.29 -34.54 11.92
CA LYS A 555 -9.83 -35.62 12.81
C LYS A 555 -10.55 -35.60 14.15
N LYS A 556 -10.84 -34.41 14.69
CA LYS A 556 -11.58 -34.24 15.94
C LYS A 556 -13.01 -34.72 15.79
N GLU A 557 -13.72 -34.33 14.73
CA GLU A 557 -15.09 -34.81 14.48
C GLU A 557 -15.11 -36.33 14.33
N MET A 558 -14.19 -36.89 13.55
CA MET A 558 -14.09 -38.35 13.35
C MET A 558 -13.70 -39.16 14.60
N ALA A 559 -13.21 -38.50 15.65
CA ALA A 559 -12.89 -39.15 16.92
C ALA A 559 -14.00 -39.00 17.98
N LEU A 560 -14.96 -38.11 17.73
CA LEU A 560 -16.11 -37.85 18.61
C LEU A 560 -17.40 -38.53 18.11
N ASP A 561 -17.46 -38.84 16.81
CA ASP A 561 -18.42 -39.77 16.22
C ASP A 561 -18.04 -41.22 16.57
#